data_AF-J9DZJ4-F1
#
_entry.id   AF-J9DZJ4-F1
#
_cell.length_a   1.000
_cell.length_b   1.000
_cell.length_c   1.000
_cell.angle_alpha   90.00
_cell.angle_beta   90.00
_cell.angle_gamma   90.00
#
_symmetry.space_group_name_H-M   'P 1'
#
loop_
_entity.id
_entity.type
_entity.pdbx_description
1 polymer ?
#
loop_
_entity_poly.entity_id
_entity_poly.type
_entity_poly.pdbx_seq_one_letter_code
_entity_poly.pdbx_strand_id
1 'polypeptide(L)'
;MIEWAKCIPQMRQLLLNDKLALIKAFAPVYPLIQLAYYSCKYEKNQSINSSLGSLLTALPISSTGLSIEPNGTVDEAVKVERLWYPDGRFLEREDVDGSNTFSCGKKALPINALLIDGICQQILRLKLSESHMVLYKIMLFFNPDADGLSVRGRATVGMERTKLLNYLYAQIIRDRIGRQATELYSNMLMMTSTLIRVASYLKRTFDISHIFGPADDLIDQLIIVGL
;
A
#
# COMPACT_ATOMS: atom_id res chain seq x y z
N MET A 1 11.91 -6.53 -5.94
CA MET A 1 10.74 -6.92 -6.78
C MET A 1 11.03 -8.18 -7.60
N ILE A 2 12.07 -8.17 -8.45
CA ILE A 2 12.41 -9.31 -9.31
C ILE A 2 12.66 -10.59 -8.51
N GLU A 3 13.47 -10.52 -7.45
CA GLU A 3 13.70 -11.68 -6.56
C GLU A 3 12.40 -12.19 -5.91
N TRP A 4 11.50 -11.29 -5.50
CA TRP A 4 10.18 -11.67 -5.00
C TRP A 4 9.36 -12.39 -6.08
N ALA A 5 9.37 -11.91 -7.33
CA ALA A 5 8.66 -12.54 -8.43
C ALA A 5 9.23 -13.93 -8.77
N LYS A 6 10.55 -14.13 -8.65
CA LYS A 6 11.20 -15.45 -8.82
C LYS A 6 10.74 -16.48 -7.79
N CYS A 7 10.32 -16.04 -6.60
CA CYS A 7 9.77 -16.92 -5.57
C CYS A 7 8.35 -17.43 -5.89
N ILE A 8 7.64 -16.85 -6.86
CA ILE A 8 6.29 -17.26 -7.22
C ILE A 8 6.36 -18.53 -8.10
N PRO A 9 5.82 -19.69 -7.67
CA PRO A 9 5.94 -20.95 -8.41
C PRO A 9 5.40 -20.87 -9.85
N GLN A 10 4.28 -20.16 -10.03
CA GLN A 10 3.59 -19.98 -11.31
C GLN A 10 4.46 -19.23 -12.34
N MET A 11 5.39 -18.37 -11.89
CA MET A 11 6.30 -17.67 -12.80
C MET A 11 7.16 -18.65 -13.58
N ARG A 12 7.49 -19.83 -13.04
CA ARG A 12 8.32 -20.82 -13.75
C ARG A 12 7.70 -21.31 -15.06
N GLN A 13 6.37 -21.27 -15.16
CA GLN A 13 5.62 -21.76 -16.33
C GLN A 13 5.57 -20.76 -17.49
N LEU A 14 5.90 -19.49 -17.24
CA LEU A 14 5.84 -18.42 -18.24
C LEU A 14 7.14 -18.31 -19.04
N LEU A 15 7.01 -17.87 -20.29
CA LEU A 15 8.14 -17.52 -21.13
C LEU A 15 8.88 -16.30 -20.57
N LEU A 16 10.15 -16.14 -20.93
CA LEU A 16 10.96 -15.01 -20.45
C LEU A 16 10.31 -13.66 -20.80
N ASN A 17 9.84 -13.48 -22.03
CA ASN A 17 9.18 -12.24 -22.46
C ASN A 17 7.91 -11.96 -21.66
N ASP A 18 7.11 -12.99 -21.35
CA ASP A 18 5.90 -12.84 -20.53
C ASP A 18 6.24 -12.44 -19.10
N LYS A 19 7.30 -13.02 -18.51
CA LYS A 19 7.80 -12.66 -17.18
C LYS A 19 8.21 -11.19 -17.13
N LEU A 20 8.95 -10.73 -18.14
CA LEU A 20 9.37 -9.33 -18.24
C LEU A 20 8.16 -8.41 -18.41
N ALA A 21 7.20 -8.76 -19.27
CA ALA A 21 5.97 -7.99 -19.44
C ALA A 21 5.20 -7.79 -18.11
N LEU A 22 5.10 -8.84 -17.28
CA LEU A 22 4.47 -8.73 -15.96
C LEU A 22 5.28 -7.87 -14.98
N ILE A 23 6.60 -8.03 -14.93
CA ILE A 23 7.47 -7.23 -14.06
C ILE A 23 7.34 -5.75 -14.41
N LYS A 24 7.40 -5.41 -15.70
CA LYS A 24 7.23 -4.05 -16.23
C LYS A 24 5.88 -3.45 -15.86
N ALA A 25 4.79 -4.19 -16.11
CA ALA A 25 3.44 -3.72 -15.80
C ALA A 25 3.24 -3.48 -14.29
N PHE A 26 3.88 -4.30 -13.45
CA PHE A 26 3.74 -4.19 -12.00
C PHE A 26 4.74 -3.21 -11.36
N ALA A 27 5.76 -2.77 -12.09
CA ALA A 27 6.86 -1.99 -11.56
C ALA A 27 6.41 -0.71 -10.81
N PRO A 28 5.43 0.08 -11.29
CA PRO A 28 4.95 1.25 -10.56
C PRO A 28 4.09 0.92 -9.35
N VAL A 29 3.38 -0.21 -9.39
CA VAL A 29 2.41 -0.61 -8.35
C VAL A 29 3.11 -1.25 -7.16
N TYR A 30 4.13 -2.07 -7.39
CA TYR A 30 4.87 -2.78 -6.35
C TYR A 30 5.44 -1.88 -5.25
N PRO A 31 6.22 -0.82 -5.53
CA PRO A 31 6.79 0.02 -4.48
C PRO A 31 5.69 0.77 -3.72
N LEU A 32 4.64 1.23 -4.40
CA LEU A 32 3.52 1.92 -3.79
C LEU A 32 2.78 1.05 -2.77
N ILE A 33 2.38 -0.17 -3.16
CA ILE A 33 1.66 -1.06 -2.25
C ILE A 33 2.56 -1.53 -1.10
N GLN A 34 3.86 -1.70 -1.35
CA GLN A 34 4.79 -2.16 -0.34
C GLN A 34 5.06 -1.07 0.71
N LEU A 35 5.29 0.17 0.26
CA LEU A 35 5.47 1.34 1.11
C LEU A 35 4.21 1.60 1.95
N ALA A 36 3.04 1.59 1.31
CA ALA A 36 1.78 1.82 2.01
C ALA A 36 1.51 0.74 3.07
N TYR A 37 1.74 -0.54 2.74
CA TYR A 37 1.57 -1.65 3.69
C TYR A 37 2.50 -1.52 4.91
N TYR A 38 3.81 -1.33 4.70
CA TYR A 38 4.74 -1.23 5.82
C TYR A 38 4.48 0.01 6.67
N SER A 39 4.18 1.15 6.04
CA SER A 39 3.81 2.36 6.78
C SER A 39 2.63 2.11 7.70
N CYS A 40 1.56 1.48 7.20
CA CYS A 40 0.41 1.11 8.02
C CYS A 40 0.74 0.08 9.12
N LYS A 41 1.61 -0.89 8.82
CA LYS A 41 2.01 -1.95 9.76
C LYS A 41 2.81 -1.40 10.95
N TYR A 42 3.77 -0.52 10.68
CA TYR A 42 4.61 0.08 11.72
C TYR A 42 3.84 1.08 12.58
N GLU A 43 3.00 1.93 11.98
CA GLU A 43 2.14 2.86 12.72
C GLU A 43 1.18 2.12 13.66
N LYS A 44 0.56 1.04 13.19
CA LYS A 44 -0.29 0.19 14.05
C LYS A 44 0.48 -0.44 15.21
N ASN A 45 1.72 -0.87 14.99
CA ASN A 45 2.53 -1.43 16.07
C ASN A 45 2.94 -0.35 17.08
N GLN A 46 3.23 0.87 16.61
CA GLN A 46 3.58 2.00 17.47
C GLN A 46 2.38 2.44 18.32
N SER A 47 1.17 2.50 17.76
CA SER A 47 -0.05 2.82 18.52
C SER A 47 -0.37 1.76 19.59
N ILE A 48 -0.12 0.48 19.29
CA ILE A 48 -0.27 -0.60 20.29
C ILE A 48 0.76 -0.40 21.41
N ASN A 49 2.02 -0.16 21.07
CA ASN A 49 3.09 0.02 22.06
C ASN A 49 2.88 1.27 22.93
N SER A 50 2.37 2.38 22.37
CA SER A 50 2.05 3.58 23.16
C SER A 50 0.86 3.34 24.08
N SER A 51 -0.19 2.64 23.61
CA SER A 51 -1.34 2.28 24.45
C SER A 51 -0.97 1.31 25.59
N LEU A 52 -0.12 0.32 25.33
CA LEU A 52 0.38 -0.60 26.36
C LEU A 52 1.30 0.13 27.35
N GLY A 53 2.15 1.04 26.86
CA GLY A 53 2.98 1.90 27.69
C GLY A 53 2.16 2.79 28.62
N SER A 54 1.03 3.34 28.13
CA SER A 54 0.09 4.12 28.93
C SER A 54 -0.69 3.27 29.95
N LEU A 55 -0.94 1.99 29.67
CA LEU A 55 -1.59 1.08 30.60
C LEU A 55 -0.63 0.57 31.69
N LEU A 56 0.65 0.40 31.36
CA LEU A 56 1.68 -0.04 32.30
C LEU A 56 2.18 1.07 33.23
N THR A 57 1.95 2.35 32.89
CA THR A 57 2.20 3.49 33.79
C THR A 57 1.01 3.83 34.69
N ALA A 58 -0.14 3.17 34.52
CA ALA A 58 -1.31 3.32 35.38
C ALA A 58 -1.30 2.29 36.54
N LEU A 59 -0.41 2.49 37.51
CA LEU A 59 -0.59 1.97 38.87
C LEU A 59 -1.35 3.02 39.71
N PRO A 60 -2.22 2.61 40.64
CA PRO A 60 -3.30 3.45 41.14
C PRO A 60 -2.81 4.41 42.21
N ILE A 61 -2.97 5.71 41.98
CA ILE A 61 -3.10 6.68 43.07
C ILE A 61 -4.49 7.27 42.96
N SER A 62 -5.32 6.88 43.91
CA SER A 62 -6.66 7.34 44.18
C SER A 62 -6.79 8.87 44.12
N SER A 63 -7.71 9.37 43.30
CA SER A 63 -8.64 10.43 43.73
C SER A 63 -9.86 10.49 42.82
N THR A 64 -11.00 10.50 43.48
CA THR A 64 -12.38 10.67 43.00
C THR A 64 -12.57 11.87 42.08
N GLY A 65 -13.10 11.62 40.88
CA GLY A 65 -13.64 12.63 39.98
C GLY A 65 -14.55 11.98 38.94
N LEU A 66 -15.83 11.84 39.26
CA LEU A 66 -16.88 11.47 38.30
C LEU A 66 -16.93 12.54 37.21
N SER A 67 -16.53 12.20 35.97
CA SER A 67 -16.85 13.00 34.79
C SER A 67 -17.55 12.11 33.79
N ILE A 68 -18.79 12.49 33.50
CA ILE A 68 -19.74 11.85 32.60
C ILE A 68 -19.16 11.91 31.18
N GLU A 69 -18.93 10.74 30.57
CA GLU A 69 -18.67 10.65 29.13
C GLU A 69 -19.97 10.89 28.35
N PRO A 70 -20.00 11.81 27.37
CA PRO A 70 -20.92 11.71 26.26
C PRO A 70 -20.19 11.08 25.07
N ASN A 71 -20.76 9.98 24.59
CA ASN A 71 -20.49 9.35 23.30
C ASN A 71 -20.28 10.35 22.16
N GLY A 72 -19.21 10.14 21.40
CA GLY A 72 -18.95 10.81 20.13
C GLY A 72 -17.75 10.18 19.44
N THR A 73 -17.98 9.07 18.74
CA THR A 73 -17.02 8.42 17.85
C THR A 73 -16.50 9.40 16.80
N VAL A 74 -15.36 10.03 17.06
CA VAL A 74 -14.51 10.61 16.04
C VAL A 74 -13.46 9.55 15.74
N ASP A 75 -13.63 8.90 14.59
CA ASP A 75 -12.66 7.98 14.01
C ASP A 75 -11.34 8.77 13.89
N GLU A 76 -10.44 8.60 14.87
CA GLU A 76 -9.15 9.29 14.90
C GLU A 76 -8.36 8.77 13.71
N ALA A 77 -8.39 9.54 12.62
CA ALA A 77 -7.75 9.19 11.38
C ALA A 77 -6.26 9.06 11.67
N VAL A 78 -5.77 7.82 11.80
CA VAL A 78 -4.36 7.49 11.97
C VAL A 78 -3.59 8.19 10.85
N LYS A 79 -2.96 9.31 11.21
CA LYS A 79 -2.18 10.13 10.31
C LYS A 79 -0.84 9.43 10.15
N VAL A 80 -0.54 9.00 8.93
CA VAL A 80 0.74 8.35 8.64
C VAL A 80 1.81 9.45 8.60
N GLU A 81 2.48 9.68 9.72
CA GLU A 81 3.51 10.72 9.83
C GLU A 81 4.82 10.28 9.18
N ARG A 82 5.08 8.97 9.21
CA ARG A 82 6.29 8.36 8.67
C ARG A 82 5.98 7.37 7.55
N LEU A 83 6.76 7.45 6.48
CA LEU A 83 6.70 6.46 5.40
C LEU A 83 7.77 5.41 5.64
N TRP A 84 7.35 4.18 5.92
CA TRP A 84 8.23 3.08 6.30
C TRP A 84 8.59 2.19 5.11
N TYR A 85 9.89 1.99 4.91
CA TYR A 85 10.43 1.04 3.95
C TYR A 85 10.44 -0.39 4.51
N PRO A 86 10.50 -1.42 3.63
CA PRO A 86 10.54 -2.83 4.05
C PRO A 86 11.69 -3.23 4.96
N ASP A 87 12.81 -2.50 4.88
CA ASP A 87 14.01 -2.72 5.69
C ASP A 87 13.97 -2.03 7.05
N GLY A 88 12.86 -1.36 7.37
CA GLY A 88 12.68 -0.63 8.63
C GLY A 88 13.26 0.78 8.62
N ARG A 89 13.89 1.23 7.52
CA ARG A 89 14.18 2.67 7.36
C ARG A 89 12.86 3.41 7.20
N PHE A 90 12.83 4.66 7.60
CA PHE A 90 11.65 5.51 7.42
C PHE A 90 12.05 6.87 6.88
N LEU A 91 11.14 7.45 6.10
CA LEU A 91 11.17 8.85 5.75
C LEU A 91 10.23 9.57 6.70
N GLU A 92 10.79 10.37 7.59
CA GLU A 92 10.02 11.34 8.35
C GLU A 92 9.59 12.44 7.40
N ARG A 93 8.32 12.78 7.41
CA ARG A 93 7.87 13.97 6.69
C ARG A 93 8.49 15.14 7.40
N GLU A 94 9.31 15.92 6.69
CA GLU A 94 9.78 17.18 7.24
C GLU A 94 8.56 17.99 7.67
N ASP A 95 8.39 18.16 8.98
CA ASP A 95 7.65 19.30 9.50
C ASP A 95 8.44 20.52 9.02
N VAL A 96 7.88 21.24 8.04
CA VAL A 96 8.47 22.47 7.51
C VAL A 96 8.34 23.59 8.56
N ASP A 97 8.92 23.39 9.74
CA ASP A 97 8.94 24.34 10.85
C ASP A 97 10.35 24.42 11.44
N GLY A 98 11.18 25.18 10.74
CA GLY A 98 12.41 25.78 11.26
C GLY A 98 12.64 27.11 10.54
N SER A 99 11.97 28.17 10.99
CA SER A 99 11.93 29.53 10.44
C SER A 99 10.93 29.76 9.28
N ASN A 100 9.73 30.23 9.61
CA ASN A 100 9.33 31.59 9.25
C ASN A 100 7.95 31.89 9.82
N THR A 101 7.92 33.01 10.54
CA THR A 101 6.74 33.71 11.03
C THR A 101 5.79 34.07 9.88
N PHE A 102 4.49 34.03 10.17
CA PHE A 102 3.35 34.48 9.35
C PHE A 102 2.95 33.62 8.13
N SER A 103 1.96 32.73 8.32
CA SER A 103 0.65 32.83 7.66
C SER A 103 -0.23 31.61 7.96
N CYS A 104 -1.48 31.88 8.31
CA CYS A 104 -2.56 30.90 8.41
C CYS A 104 -2.89 30.37 7.01
N GLY A 105 -2.21 29.29 6.61
CA GLY A 105 -2.50 28.53 5.41
C GLY A 105 -2.01 27.12 5.66
N LYS A 106 -2.90 26.14 5.61
CA LYS A 106 -2.53 24.71 5.68
C LYS A 106 -1.48 24.47 4.59
N LYS A 107 -0.19 24.37 4.96
CA LYS A 107 0.90 24.12 4.01
C LYS A 107 0.57 22.78 3.32
N ALA A 108 0.20 22.85 2.04
CA ALA A 108 -0.29 21.71 1.31
C ALA A 108 0.86 20.72 1.10
N LEU A 109 0.69 19.49 1.60
CA LEU A 109 1.60 18.39 1.31
C LEU A 109 1.76 18.25 -0.21
N PRO A 110 2.97 17.92 -0.71
CA PRO A 110 3.15 17.64 -2.13
C PRO A 110 2.15 16.57 -2.56
N ILE A 111 1.54 16.74 -3.73
CA ILE A 111 0.44 15.89 -4.21
C ILE A 111 0.77 14.39 -4.17
N ASN A 112 2.04 14.02 -4.39
CA ASN A 112 2.52 12.65 -4.26
C ASN A 112 2.30 12.07 -2.84
N ALA A 113 2.58 12.86 -1.80
CA ALA A 113 2.38 12.45 -0.42
C ALA A 113 0.89 12.27 -0.10
N LEU A 114 0.03 13.18 -0.58
CA LEU A 114 -1.42 13.06 -0.43
C LEU A 114 -2.00 11.81 -1.11
N LEU A 115 -1.47 11.44 -2.29
CA LEU A 115 -1.91 10.24 -2.98
C LEU A 115 -1.48 8.96 -2.26
N ILE A 116 -0.25 8.92 -1.73
CA ILE A 116 0.25 7.80 -0.91
C ILE A 116 -0.57 7.69 0.38
N ASP A 117 -0.87 8.82 1.04
CA ASP A 117 -1.75 8.87 2.21
C ASP A 117 -3.13 8.32 1.95
N GLY A 118 -3.73 8.70 0.81
CA GLY A 118 -5.01 8.16 0.39
C GLY A 118 -4.98 6.63 0.33
N ILE A 119 -3.91 6.03 -0.20
CA ILE A 119 -3.76 4.57 -0.23
C ILE A 119 -3.57 3.99 1.17
N CYS A 120 -2.74 4.60 2.02
CA CYS A 120 -2.55 4.15 3.40
C CYS A 120 -3.86 4.17 4.20
N GLN A 121 -4.63 5.25 4.10
CA GLN A 121 -5.93 5.37 4.75
C GLN A 121 -6.91 4.30 4.28
N GLN A 122 -6.92 3.97 2.98
CA GLN A 122 -7.74 2.87 2.47
C GLN A 122 -7.31 1.52 3.07
N ILE A 123 -6.00 1.24 3.16
CA ILE A 123 -5.49 -0.01 3.77
C ILE A 123 -5.90 -0.09 5.25
N LEU A 124 -5.75 1.00 6.01
CA LEU A 124 -6.12 1.06 7.43
C LEU A 124 -7.62 0.88 7.63
N ARG A 125 -8.44 1.58 6.83
CA ARG A 125 -9.90 1.50 6.90
C ARG A 125 -10.41 0.09 6.61
N LEU A 126 -9.80 -0.60 5.65
CA LEU A 126 -10.17 -1.97 5.28
C LEU A 126 -9.69 -3.02 6.28
N LYS A 127 -8.82 -2.64 7.25
CA LYS A 127 -8.29 -3.54 8.29
C LYS A 127 -7.77 -4.85 7.71
N LEU A 128 -6.99 -4.75 6.64
CA LEU A 128 -6.49 -5.89 5.88
C LEU A 128 -5.52 -6.74 6.72
N SER A 129 -5.69 -8.06 6.69
CA SER A 129 -4.75 -9.01 7.28
C SER A 129 -3.53 -9.16 6.36
N GLU A 130 -2.43 -9.68 6.91
CA GLU A 130 -1.23 -9.98 6.11
C GLU A 130 -1.53 -10.96 4.97
N SER A 131 -2.34 -11.99 5.25
CA SER A 131 -2.82 -12.95 4.25
C SER A 131 -3.59 -12.28 3.11
N HIS A 132 -4.49 -11.33 3.43
CA HIS A 132 -5.20 -10.54 2.41
C HIS A 132 -4.23 -9.75 1.53
N MET A 133 -3.23 -9.10 2.13
CA MET A 133 -2.25 -8.29 1.42
C MET A 133 -1.35 -9.12 0.50
N VAL A 134 -0.93 -10.31 0.93
CA VAL A 134 -0.12 -11.22 0.10
C VAL A 134 -0.91 -11.69 -1.12
N LEU A 135 -2.13 -12.20 -0.92
CA LEU A 135 -2.99 -12.67 -2.01
C LEU A 135 -3.34 -11.53 -2.97
N TYR A 136 -3.68 -10.36 -2.45
CA TYR A 136 -4.00 -9.17 -3.23
C TYR A 136 -2.78 -8.68 -4.04
N LYS A 137 -1.58 -8.64 -3.45
CA LYS A 137 -0.35 -8.27 -4.16
C LYS A 137 -0.05 -9.22 -5.33
N ILE A 138 -0.19 -10.54 -5.12
CA ILE A 138 0.03 -11.52 -6.18
C ILE A 138 -1.06 -11.43 -7.25
N MET A 139 -2.32 -11.17 -6.86
CA MET A 139 -3.42 -10.94 -7.80
C MET A 139 -3.17 -9.71 -8.69
N LEU A 140 -2.63 -8.62 -8.14
CA LEU A 140 -2.28 -7.43 -8.91
C LEU A 140 -1.13 -7.70 -9.89
N PHE A 141 -0.17 -8.54 -9.49
CA PHE A 141 0.98 -8.90 -10.32
C PHE A 141 0.57 -9.72 -11.55
N PHE A 142 -0.36 -10.67 -11.41
CA PHE A 142 -0.88 -11.43 -12.55
C PHE A 142 -1.90 -10.62 -13.35
N ASN A 143 -1.42 -9.60 -14.07
CA ASN A 143 -2.24 -8.78 -14.97
C ASN A 143 -2.28 -9.37 -16.39
N PRO A 144 -3.42 -9.93 -16.86
CA PRO A 144 -3.55 -10.45 -18.23
C PRO A 144 -3.54 -9.35 -19.29
N ASP A 145 -3.75 -8.09 -18.90
CA ASP A 145 -3.76 -6.92 -19.77
C ASP A 145 -2.39 -6.24 -19.87
N ALA A 146 -1.33 -6.90 -19.38
CA ALA A 146 0.03 -6.36 -19.48
C ALA A 146 0.52 -6.36 -20.94
N ASP A 147 1.02 -5.21 -21.37
CA ASP A 147 1.59 -5.03 -22.71
C ASP A 147 2.82 -5.94 -22.91
N GLY A 148 2.89 -6.59 -24.07
CA GLY A 148 3.97 -7.52 -24.41
C GLY A 148 3.75 -8.98 -24.00
N LEU A 149 2.61 -9.32 -23.39
CA LEU A 149 2.24 -10.71 -23.16
C LEU A 149 1.93 -11.46 -24.46
N SER A 150 2.41 -12.69 -24.56
CA SER A 150 2.03 -13.65 -25.59
C SER A 150 0.57 -14.10 -25.44
N VAL A 151 -0.04 -14.64 -26.50
CA VAL A 151 -1.42 -15.16 -26.45
C VAL A 151 -1.58 -16.24 -25.37
N ARG A 152 -0.60 -17.16 -25.29
CA ARG A 152 -0.55 -18.20 -24.26
C ARG A 152 -0.30 -17.61 -22.87
N GLY A 153 0.57 -16.61 -22.77
CA GLY A 153 0.86 -15.87 -21.55
C GLY A 153 -0.40 -15.23 -20.97
N ARG A 154 -1.17 -14.50 -21.79
CA ARG A 154 -2.45 -13.89 -21.38
C ARG A 154 -3.44 -14.91 -20.83
N ALA A 155 -3.62 -16.05 -21.51
CA ALA A 155 -4.50 -17.11 -21.05
C ALA A 155 -4.05 -17.72 -19.70
N THR A 156 -2.74 -18.00 -19.56
CA THR A 156 -2.17 -18.57 -18.33
C THR A 156 -2.27 -17.60 -17.16
N VAL A 157 -1.88 -16.34 -17.38
CA VAL A 157 -1.96 -15.25 -16.38
C VAL A 157 -3.40 -15.00 -15.97
N GLY A 158 -4.34 -14.98 -16.92
CA GLY A 158 -5.77 -14.82 -16.64
C GLY A 158 -6.30 -15.93 -15.74
N MET A 159 -5.96 -17.19 -16.04
CA MET A 159 -6.35 -18.33 -15.20
C MET A 159 -5.79 -18.21 -13.78
N GLU A 160 -4.51 -17.86 -13.62
CA GLU A 160 -3.91 -17.69 -12.30
C GLU A 160 -4.53 -16.50 -11.54
N ARG A 161 -4.83 -15.39 -12.20
CA ARG A 161 -5.54 -14.25 -11.60
C ARG A 161 -6.91 -14.66 -11.07
N THR A 162 -7.68 -15.43 -11.83
CA THR A 162 -8.99 -15.94 -11.38
C THR A 162 -8.86 -16.87 -10.18
N LYS A 163 -7.87 -17.77 -10.16
CA LYS A 163 -7.60 -18.61 -8.98
C LYS A 163 -7.30 -17.77 -7.74
N LEU A 164 -6.45 -16.74 -7.88
CA LEU A 164 -6.08 -15.84 -6.78
C LEU A 164 -7.27 -15.01 -6.28
N LEU A 165 -8.15 -14.55 -7.16
CA LEU A 165 -9.40 -13.88 -6.78
C LEU A 165 -10.28 -14.80 -5.92
N ASN A 166 -10.43 -16.06 -6.32
CA ASN A 166 -11.18 -17.05 -5.55
C ASN A 166 -10.53 -17.35 -4.20
N TYR A 167 -9.20 -17.47 -4.14
CA TYR A 167 -8.49 -17.66 -2.88
C TYR A 167 -8.59 -16.44 -1.96
N LEU A 168 -8.51 -15.23 -2.52
CA LEU A 168 -8.70 -13.99 -1.76
C LEU A 168 -10.10 -13.93 -1.16
N TYR A 169 -11.13 -14.22 -1.95
CA TYR A 169 -12.51 -14.28 -1.46
C TYR A 169 -12.67 -15.35 -0.37
N ALA A 170 -12.15 -16.56 -0.60
CA ALA A 170 -12.18 -17.65 0.36
C ALA A 170 -11.46 -17.31 1.68
N GLN A 171 -10.38 -16.55 1.63
CA GLN A 171 -9.69 -16.08 2.83
C GLN A 171 -10.51 -15.01 3.57
N ILE A 172 -11.11 -14.07 2.85
CA ILE A 172 -11.92 -13.00 3.45
C ILE A 172 -13.15 -13.56 4.17
N ILE A 173 -13.84 -14.56 3.59
CA ILE A 173 -15.01 -15.19 4.24
C ILE A 173 -14.64 -16.03 5.47
N ARG A 174 -13.37 -16.40 5.64
CA ARG A 174 -12.86 -17.04 6.87
C ARG A 174 -12.61 -16.01 7.95
N ASP A 175 -12.12 -14.83 7.59
CA ASP A 175 -11.75 -13.75 8.51
C ASP A 175 -12.94 -12.85 8.89
N ARG A 176 -13.99 -12.80 8.07
CA ARG A 176 -15.18 -11.95 8.21
C ARG A 176 -16.44 -12.74 7.85
N ILE A 177 -17.54 -12.50 8.55
CA ILE A 177 -18.79 -13.25 8.35
C ILE A 177 -19.86 -12.36 7.70
N GLY A 178 -20.62 -12.93 6.78
CA GLY A 178 -21.79 -12.30 6.18
C GLY A 178 -21.45 -11.12 5.27
N ARG A 179 -22.28 -10.08 5.32
CA ARG A 179 -22.22 -8.91 4.43
C ARG A 179 -20.87 -8.19 4.45
N GLN A 180 -20.20 -8.15 5.60
CA GLN A 180 -18.90 -7.50 5.76
C GLN A 180 -17.80 -8.14 4.89
N ALA A 181 -17.87 -9.45 4.65
CA ALA A 181 -16.91 -10.16 3.81
C ALA A 181 -17.04 -9.72 2.35
N THR A 182 -18.28 -9.67 1.84
CA THR A 182 -18.58 -9.23 0.48
C THR A 182 -18.20 -7.76 0.27
N GLU A 183 -18.53 -6.88 1.22
CA GLU A 183 -18.16 -5.46 1.17
C GLU A 183 -16.63 -5.26 1.20
N LEU A 184 -15.92 -6.02 2.03
CA LEU A 184 -14.46 -5.97 2.08
C LEU A 184 -13.86 -6.40 0.74
N TYR A 185 -14.33 -7.51 0.17
CA TYR A 185 -13.86 -8.01 -1.12
C TYR A 185 -14.12 -6.99 -2.24
N SER A 186 -15.33 -6.42 -2.35
CA SER A 186 -15.64 -5.41 -3.36
C SER A 186 -14.80 -4.14 -3.19
N ASN A 187 -14.60 -3.69 -1.96
CA ASN A 187 -13.78 -2.50 -1.68
C ASN A 187 -12.31 -2.74 -2.03
N MET A 188 -11.77 -3.93 -1.80
CA MET A 188 -10.41 -4.28 -2.25
C MET A 188 -10.29 -4.26 -3.78
N LEU A 189 -11.30 -4.78 -4.50
CA LEU A 189 -11.30 -4.71 -5.97
C LEU A 189 -11.41 -3.26 -6.47
N MET A 190 -12.21 -2.42 -5.84
CA MET A 190 -12.27 -0.99 -6.18
C MET A 190 -10.96 -0.26 -5.87
N MET A 191 -10.31 -0.61 -4.76
CA MET A 191 -8.99 -0.08 -4.39
C MET A 191 -7.94 -0.39 -5.47
N THR A 192 -8.08 -1.48 -6.24
CA THR A 192 -7.18 -1.80 -7.36
C THR A 192 -7.14 -0.67 -8.37
N SER A 193 -8.30 -0.10 -8.73
CA SER A 193 -8.39 1.02 -9.67
C SER A 193 -7.69 2.27 -9.12
N THR A 194 -7.93 2.60 -7.86
CA THR A 194 -7.28 3.74 -7.19
C THR A 194 -5.76 3.56 -7.15
N LEU A 195 -5.30 2.35 -6.79
CA LEU A 195 -3.88 2.02 -6.72
C LEU A 195 -3.19 2.16 -8.08
N ILE A 196 -3.80 1.63 -9.15
CA ILE A 196 -3.26 1.74 -10.52
C ILE A 196 -3.21 3.19 -10.97
N ARG A 197 -4.23 4.00 -10.65
CA ARG A 197 -4.26 5.44 -10.98
C ARG A 197 -3.15 6.21 -10.27
N VAL A 198 -2.98 5.98 -8.97
CA VAL A 198 -1.91 6.62 -8.18
C VAL A 198 -0.54 6.18 -8.70
N ALA A 199 -0.32 4.89 -8.92
CA ALA A 199 0.92 4.37 -9.46
C ALA A 199 1.26 4.96 -10.84
N SER A 200 0.25 5.09 -11.72
CA SER A 200 0.41 5.73 -13.03
C SER A 200 0.73 7.22 -12.94
N TYR A 201 0.16 7.91 -11.95
CA TYR A 201 0.48 9.31 -11.69
C TYR A 201 1.92 9.46 -11.19
N LEU A 202 2.30 8.68 -10.16
CA LEU A 202 3.66 8.69 -9.61
C LEU A 202 4.70 8.37 -10.67
N LYS A 203 4.45 7.36 -11.52
CA LYS A 203 5.30 7.03 -12.67
C LYS A 203 5.59 8.26 -13.53
N ARG A 204 4.55 8.97 -13.98
CA ARG A 204 4.71 10.17 -14.81
C ARG A 204 5.49 11.27 -14.09
N THR A 205 5.28 11.44 -12.78
CA THR A 205 6.02 12.42 -12.00
C THR A 205 7.51 12.09 -11.95
N PHE A 206 7.87 10.81 -11.76
CA PHE A 206 9.27 10.37 -11.83
C PHE A 206 9.86 10.54 -13.23
N ASP A 207 9.12 10.18 -14.28
CA ASP A 207 9.55 10.38 -15.68
C ASP A 207 9.86 11.87 -15.94
N ILE A 208 9.02 12.80 -15.44
CA ILE A 208 9.23 14.25 -15.56
C ILE A 208 10.42 14.71 -14.71
N SER A 209 10.51 14.30 -13.44
CA SER A 209 11.63 14.68 -12.58
C SER A 209 12.99 14.23 -13.16
N HIS A 210 13.03 13.09 -13.84
CA HIS A 210 14.21 12.62 -14.56
C HIS A 210 14.53 13.45 -15.82
N ILE A 211 13.54 13.99 -16.55
CA ILE A 211 13.80 14.96 -17.65
C ILE A 211 14.60 16.17 -17.13
N PHE A 212 14.43 16.53 -15.85
CA PHE A 212 14.99 17.74 -15.25
C PHE A 212 16.08 17.49 -14.19
N GLY A 213 16.49 16.24 -13.93
CA GLY A 213 17.51 15.92 -12.91
C GLY A 213 18.10 14.51 -13.07
N PRO A 214 19.31 14.24 -12.54
CA PRO A 214 19.94 12.91 -12.62
C PRO A 214 19.17 11.92 -11.73
N ALA A 215 18.69 10.81 -12.31
CA ALA A 215 18.10 9.69 -11.58
C ALA A 215 19.01 8.45 -11.62
N ASP A 216 18.67 7.44 -10.82
CA ASP A 216 19.38 6.15 -10.76
C ASP A 216 19.07 5.28 -12.00
N ASP A 217 20.10 4.84 -12.72
CA ASP A 217 20.02 4.01 -13.94
C ASP A 217 19.07 2.80 -13.83
N LEU A 218 18.99 2.16 -12.65
CA LEU A 218 18.14 0.98 -12.44
C LEU A 218 16.66 1.35 -12.31
N ILE A 219 16.36 2.47 -11.67
CA ILE A 219 15.00 3.01 -11.57
C ILE A 219 14.56 3.47 -12.96
N ASP A 220 15.47 4.07 -13.73
CA ASP A 220 15.22 4.47 -15.11
C ASP A 220 14.95 3.25 -16.01
N GLN A 221 15.73 2.17 -15.88
CA GLN A 221 15.48 0.94 -16.63
C GLN A 221 14.13 0.29 -16.28
N LEU A 222 13.74 0.29 -15.01
CA LEU A 222 12.51 -0.37 -14.56
C LEU A 222 11.24 0.48 -14.80
N ILE A 223 11.34 1.80 -14.63
CA ILE A 223 10.21 2.74 -14.73
C ILE A 223 10.07 3.31 -16.15
N ILE A 224 11.18 3.75 -16.76
CA ILE A 224 11.19 4.47 -18.05
C ILE A 224 11.28 3.50 -19.22
N VAL A 225 12.29 2.62 -19.21
CA VAL A 225 12.50 1.65 -20.31
C VAL A 225 11.52 0.48 -20.21
N GLY A 226 11.01 0.23 -19.00
CA GLY A 226 10.24 -0.95 -18.68
C GLY A 226 11.06 -2.17 -19.04
N LEU A 227 12.07 -2.55 -18.25
CA LEU A 227 12.85 -3.78 -18.41
C LEU A 227 12.61 -4.75 -17.25
#